data_AF-A0A6B0ZYQ2-F1
#
_entry.id   AF-A0A6B0ZYQ2-F1
#
_cell.length_a   1.000
_cell.length_b   1.000
_cell.length_c   1.000
_cell.angle_alpha   90.00
_cell.angle_beta   90.00
_cell.angle_gamma   90.00
#
_symmetry.space_group_name_H-M   'P 1'
#
loop_
_entity.id
_entity.type
_entity.pdbx_description
1 polymer ?
#
loop_
_entity_poly.entity_id
_entity_poly.type
_entity_poly.pdbx_seq_one_letter_code
_entity_poly.pdbx_strand_id
1 'polypeptide(L)'
;MSSLNAMQRGGVYILFGGVVSAVGRALKPGVLVDSVDWNDLDGLVQAMADNEVLTHTSAVMYAFGLMFVLTGLNSVRNFVTDSGLVGDMVRGGTLLGMISLFVISVIQGLDHMAVRVIDDGIGSNPNELAVSLQSAKLGLILMAWPILYASIGVAGLGGMRLLPGGLHRSIQGIASLVMLATSVLLLMAASLESNDFWNAVSLITAIVLAIWIITLSHAVYKGKVSASTA
;
A
#
# COMPACT_ATOMS: atom_id res chain seq x y z
N MET A 1 2.10 26.70 -17.31
CA MET A 1 3.39 26.17 -16.83
C MET A 1 3.38 25.64 -15.38
N SER A 2 2.32 25.84 -14.57
CA SER A 2 2.29 25.38 -13.16
C SER A 2 1.83 23.91 -12.96
N SER A 3 1.01 23.36 -13.86
CA SER A 3 0.42 22.01 -13.71
C SER A 3 1.39 20.86 -14.00
N LEU A 4 2.29 21.02 -14.97
CA LEU A 4 3.28 20.01 -15.34
C LEU A 4 4.27 19.72 -14.19
N ASN A 5 4.72 20.78 -13.51
CA ASN A 5 5.60 20.67 -12.33
C ASN A 5 4.88 20.02 -11.13
N ALA A 6 3.57 20.21 -10.97
CA ALA A 6 2.79 19.56 -9.90
C ALA A 6 2.65 18.05 -10.15
N MET A 7 2.39 17.68 -11.40
CA MET A 7 2.30 16.28 -11.82
C MET A 7 3.63 15.54 -11.65
N GLN A 8 4.73 16.10 -12.15
CA GLN A 8 6.06 15.50 -12.02
C GLN A 8 6.47 15.29 -10.56
N ARG A 9 6.19 16.26 -9.69
CA ARG A 9 6.38 16.13 -8.24
C ARG A 9 5.52 15.02 -7.65
N GLY A 10 4.27 14.88 -8.10
CA GLY A 10 3.38 13.79 -7.70
C GLY A 10 3.98 12.41 -7.96
N GLY A 11 4.55 12.18 -9.15
CA GLY A 11 5.20 10.90 -9.49
C GLY A 11 6.44 10.62 -8.65
N VAL A 12 7.24 11.65 -8.36
CA VAL A 12 8.41 11.52 -7.47
C VAL A 12 7.97 11.16 -6.05
N TYR A 13 6.89 11.77 -5.53
CA TYR A 13 6.36 11.42 -4.20
C TYR A 13 5.84 10.00 -4.13
N ILE A 14 5.19 9.48 -5.18
CA ILE A 14 4.75 8.07 -5.22
C ILE A 14 5.97 7.14 -5.20
N LEU A 15 7.00 7.40 -6.01
CA LEU A 15 8.22 6.59 -6.02
C LEU A 15 8.95 6.61 -4.69
N PHE A 16 9.25 7.81 -4.19
CA PHE A 16 9.98 7.98 -2.94
C PHE A 16 9.20 7.39 -1.77
N GLY A 17 7.90 7.70 -1.68
CA GLY A 17 7.02 7.14 -0.65
C GLY A 17 6.94 5.62 -0.72
N GLY A 18 6.79 5.05 -1.91
CA GLY A 18 6.77 3.61 -2.11
C GLY A 18 8.06 2.92 -1.66
N VAL A 19 9.22 3.49 -1.98
CA VAL A 19 10.53 2.97 -1.52
C VAL A 19 10.65 3.08 0.00
N VAL A 20 10.33 4.23 0.58
CA VAL A 20 10.41 4.43 2.04
C VAL A 20 9.47 3.48 2.79
N SER A 21 8.23 3.28 2.31
CA SER A 21 7.31 2.29 2.86
C SER A 21 7.84 0.86 2.71
N ALA A 22 8.43 0.50 1.56
CA ALA A 22 8.99 -0.83 1.37
C ALA A 22 10.15 -1.10 2.33
N VAL A 23 11.06 -0.12 2.50
CA VAL A 23 12.17 -0.21 3.47
C VAL A 23 11.64 -0.26 4.90
N GLY A 24 10.69 0.59 5.26
CA GLY A 24 10.06 0.56 6.58
C GLY A 24 9.46 -0.80 6.90
N ARG A 25 8.70 -1.40 5.96
CA ARG A 25 8.15 -2.75 6.14
C ARG A 25 9.23 -3.82 6.24
N ALA A 26 10.28 -3.72 5.44
CA ALA A 26 11.40 -4.66 5.45
C ALA A 26 12.18 -4.65 6.78
N LEU A 27 12.30 -3.47 7.39
CA LEU A 27 12.98 -3.30 8.68
C LEU A 27 12.12 -3.73 9.88
N LYS A 28 10.82 -3.95 9.71
CA LYS A 28 9.95 -4.38 10.81
C LYS A 28 10.40 -5.75 11.34
N PRO A 29 10.62 -5.90 12.67
CA PRO A 29 10.83 -7.21 13.29
C PRO A 29 9.68 -8.18 13.00
N GLY A 30 10.00 -9.46 12.82
CA GLY A 30 9.06 -10.49 12.37
C GLY A 30 8.90 -10.59 10.85
N VAL A 31 9.52 -9.71 10.06
CA VAL A 31 9.49 -9.75 8.58
C VAL A 31 10.81 -10.27 8.02
N LEU A 32 11.86 -9.44 7.98
CA LEU A 32 13.21 -9.85 7.55
C LEU A 32 14.21 -9.85 8.71
N VAL A 33 13.97 -9.03 9.73
CA VAL A 33 14.73 -9.04 10.99
C VAL A 33 13.94 -9.89 11.96
N ASP A 34 14.61 -10.86 12.61
CA ASP A 34 14.00 -11.83 13.52
C ASP A 34 12.69 -12.39 12.95
N SER A 35 12.79 -13.01 11.77
CA SER A 35 11.63 -13.48 11.01
C SER A 35 10.83 -14.50 11.81
N VAL A 36 9.53 -14.25 11.94
CA VAL A 36 8.58 -15.14 12.61
C VAL A 36 7.49 -15.53 11.61
N ASP A 37 6.85 -16.69 11.80
CA ASP A 37 5.67 -17.03 11.02
C ASP A 37 4.58 -15.97 11.23
N TRP A 38 3.93 -15.52 10.15
CA TRP A 38 2.86 -14.52 10.20
C TRP A 38 1.64 -14.98 10.99
N ASN A 39 1.49 -16.29 11.18
CA ASN A 39 0.43 -16.88 12.01
C ASN A 39 0.83 -17.00 13.49
N ASP A 40 2.11 -16.90 13.83
CA ASP A 40 2.61 -16.90 15.20
C ASP A 40 2.63 -15.48 15.76
N LEU A 41 1.44 -15.02 16.18
CA LEU A 41 1.26 -13.68 16.74
C LEU A 41 2.04 -13.48 18.04
N ASP A 42 2.21 -14.53 18.84
CA ASP A 42 2.99 -14.49 20.08
C ASP A 42 4.47 -14.23 19.77
N GLY A 43 5.05 -15.00 18.85
CA GLY A 43 6.43 -14.80 18.42
C GLY A 43 6.65 -13.44 17.73
N LEU A 44 5.68 -12.96 16.94
CA LEU A 44 5.74 -11.64 16.31
C LEU A 44 5.77 -10.52 17.35
N VAL A 45 4.91 -10.61 18.36
CA VAL A 45 4.85 -9.65 19.48
C VAL A 45 6.17 -9.65 20.26
N GLN A 46 6.72 -10.83 20.53
CA GLN A 46 8.00 -10.95 21.21
C GLN A 46 9.16 -10.34 20.39
N ALA A 47 9.26 -10.65 19.09
CA ALA A 47 10.29 -10.09 18.22
C ALA A 47 10.22 -8.54 18.12
N MET A 48 9.00 -7.98 18.14
CA MET A 48 8.79 -6.54 18.16
C MET A 48 9.18 -5.88 19.49
N ALA A 49 8.94 -6.56 20.62
CA ALA A 49 9.32 -6.09 21.95
C ALA A 49 10.84 -6.15 22.14
N ASP A 50 11.47 -7.26 21.75
CA ASP A 50 12.93 -7.44 21.82
C ASP A 50 13.69 -6.41 20.97
N ASN A 51 13.03 -5.84 19.95
CA ASN A 51 13.56 -4.81 19.08
C ASN A 51 12.67 -3.54 19.02
N GLU A 52 12.24 -3.03 20.18
CA GLU A 52 11.35 -1.86 20.30
C GLU A 52 11.76 -0.69 19.38
N VAL A 53 13.04 -0.28 19.40
CA VAL A 53 13.54 0.86 18.62
C VAL A 53 13.34 0.66 17.13
N LEU A 54 13.57 -0.56 16.64
CA LEU A 54 13.41 -0.90 15.23
C LEU A 54 11.92 -0.98 14.86
N THR A 55 11.07 -1.51 15.74
CA THR A 55 9.61 -1.48 15.58
C THR A 55 9.09 -0.06 15.44
N HIS A 56 9.49 0.87 16.32
CA HIS A 56 9.06 2.26 16.25
C HIS A 56 9.58 2.96 15.00
N THR A 57 10.86 2.77 14.68
CA THR A 57 11.48 3.35 13.49
C THR A 57 10.80 2.85 12.21
N SER A 58 10.55 1.54 12.12
CA SER A 58 9.88 0.91 10.98
C SER A 58 8.44 1.42 10.80
N ALA A 59 7.68 1.54 11.90
CA ALA A 59 6.31 2.06 11.89
C ALA A 59 6.27 3.52 11.43
N VAL A 60 7.17 4.37 11.93
CA VAL A 60 7.30 5.78 11.54
C VAL A 60 7.70 5.89 10.07
N MET A 61 8.74 5.17 9.63
CA MET A 61 9.15 5.15 8.22
C MET A 61 8.03 4.69 7.30
N TYR A 62 7.30 3.63 7.69
CA TYR A 62 6.19 3.12 6.91
C TYR A 62 5.07 4.16 6.77
N ALA A 63 4.66 4.79 7.88
CA ALA A 63 3.65 5.84 7.89
C ALA A 63 4.07 7.07 7.06
N PHE A 64 5.32 7.52 7.20
CA PHE A 64 5.86 8.63 6.41
C PHE A 64 5.91 8.31 4.91
N GLY A 65 6.36 7.11 4.54
CA GLY A 65 6.35 6.65 3.16
C GLY A 65 4.95 6.68 2.55
N LEU A 66 3.95 6.20 3.31
CA LEU A 66 2.55 6.19 2.87
C LEU A 66 1.99 7.61 2.73
N MET A 67 2.37 8.56 3.60
CA MET A 67 1.99 9.97 3.46
C MET A 67 2.53 10.61 2.18
N PHE A 68 3.74 10.26 1.75
CA PHE A 68 4.26 10.69 0.45
C PHE A 68 3.46 10.10 -0.71
N VAL A 69 3.11 8.81 -0.64
CA VAL A 69 2.24 8.16 -1.64
C VAL A 69 0.88 8.86 -1.72
N LEU A 70 0.25 9.15 -0.58
CA LEU A 70 -1.02 9.89 -0.50
C LEU A 70 -0.93 11.27 -1.18
N THR A 71 0.16 11.99 -0.90
CA THR A 71 0.42 13.32 -1.50
C THR A 71 0.58 13.23 -3.01
N GLY A 72 1.29 12.19 -3.48
CA GLY A 72 1.45 11.91 -4.90
C GLY A 72 0.15 11.52 -5.59
N LEU A 73 -0.66 10.65 -4.99
CA LEU A 73 -1.97 10.26 -5.50
C LEU A 73 -2.95 11.44 -5.56
N ASN A 74 -2.93 12.32 -4.55
CA ASN A 74 -3.74 13.54 -4.57
C ASN A 74 -3.34 14.46 -5.73
N SER A 75 -2.05 14.53 -6.05
CA SER A 75 -1.56 15.30 -7.20
C SER A 75 -2.05 14.70 -8.53
N VAL A 76 -2.05 13.37 -8.66
CA VAL A 76 -2.60 12.66 -9.83
C VAL A 76 -4.11 12.90 -9.95
N ARG A 77 -4.86 12.76 -8.84
CA ARG A 77 -6.31 12.99 -8.79
C ARG A 77 -6.69 14.39 -9.28
N ASN A 78 -5.98 15.41 -8.82
CA ASN A 78 -6.24 16.81 -9.18
C ASN A 78 -5.78 17.15 -10.61
N PHE A 79 -4.87 16.37 -11.19
CA PHE A 79 -4.41 16.56 -12.57
C PHE A 79 -5.41 16.03 -13.60
N VAL A 80 -6.16 14.97 -13.29
CA VAL A 80 -7.14 14.41 -14.21
C VAL A 80 -8.36 15.34 -14.30
N THR A 81 -8.49 16.07 -15.42
CA THR A 81 -9.59 17.02 -15.67
C THR A 81 -10.75 16.42 -16.48
N ASP A 82 -10.57 15.23 -17.05
CA ASP A 82 -11.61 14.53 -17.81
C ASP A 82 -12.88 14.33 -16.95
N SER A 83 -14.04 14.68 -17.50
CA SER A 83 -15.35 14.58 -16.84
C SER A 83 -16.16 13.35 -17.30
N GLY A 84 -15.57 12.48 -18.13
CA GLY A 84 -16.17 11.20 -18.49
C GLY A 84 -15.88 10.07 -17.50
N LEU A 85 -16.43 8.88 -17.80
CA LEU A 85 -16.23 7.65 -17.02
C LEU A 85 -14.76 7.36 -16.69
N VAL A 86 -13.85 7.71 -17.60
CA VAL A 86 -12.40 7.55 -17.41
C VAL A 86 -11.87 8.41 -16.27
N GLY A 87 -12.26 9.68 -16.24
CA GLY A 87 -11.90 10.61 -15.18
C GLY A 87 -12.44 10.18 -13.82
N ASP A 88 -13.70 9.72 -13.79
CA ASP A 88 -14.34 9.23 -12.58
C ASP A 88 -13.68 7.95 -12.04
N MET A 89 -13.28 7.02 -12.91
CA MET A 89 -12.53 5.82 -12.51
C MET A 89 -11.18 6.18 -11.88
N VAL A 90 -10.44 7.13 -12.47
CA VAL A 90 -9.14 7.56 -11.89
C VAL A 90 -9.35 8.30 -10.57
N ARG A 91 -10.27 9.25 -10.50
CA ARG A 91 -10.52 10.02 -9.25
C ARG A 91 -11.11 9.16 -8.14
N GLY A 92 -12.07 8.29 -8.46
CA GLY A 92 -12.69 7.37 -7.52
C GLY A 92 -11.71 6.30 -7.04
N GLY A 93 -10.98 5.66 -7.96
CA GLY A 93 -9.96 4.68 -7.62
C GLY A 93 -8.81 5.28 -6.81
N THR A 94 -8.31 6.48 -7.17
CA THR A 94 -7.28 7.15 -6.35
C THR A 94 -7.81 7.55 -4.97
N LEU A 95 -9.05 8.01 -4.86
CA LEU A 95 -9.67 8.35 -3.56
C LEU A 95 -9.80 7.12 -2.65
N LEU A 96 -10.35 6.01 -3.16
CA LEU A 96 -10.46 4.76 -2.41
C LEU A 96 -9.08 4.22 -2.01
N GLY A 97 -8.10 4.32 -2.91
CA GLY A 97 -6.71 3.96 -2.62
C GLY A 97 -6.13 4.83 -1.51
N MET A 98 -6.38 6.13 -1.52
CA MET A 98 -5.96 7.04 -0.46
C MET A 98 -6.61 6.71 0.89
N ILE A 99 -7.90 6.40 0.91
CA ILE A 99 -8.60 5.99 2.14
C ILE A 99 -7.97 4.70 2.70
N SER A 100 -7.70 3.71 1.84
CA SER A 100 -7.08 2.46 2.29
C SER A 100 -5.65 2.67 2.80
N LEU A 101 -4.82 3.45 2.10
CA LEU A 101 -3.46 3.78 2.56
C LEU A 101 -3.48 4.55 3.89
N PHE A 102 -4.47 5.43 4.10
CA PHE A 102 -4.66 6.13 5.37
C PHE A 102 -4.97 5.14 6.50
N VAL A 103 -5.94 4.23 6.31
CA VAL A 103 -6.25 3.17 7.29
C VAL A 103 -5.00 2.32 7.59
N ILE A 104 -4.29 1.88 6.55
CA ILE A 104 -3.05 1.08 6.68
C ILE A 104 -1.95 1.85 7.45
N SER A 105 -1.90 3.18 7.34
CA SER A 105 -0.97 4.02 8.10
C SER A 105 -1.36 4.09 9.57
N VAL A 106 -2.65 4.33 9.86
CA VAL A 106 -3.17 4.47 11.23
C VAL A 106 -2.99 3.18 12.02
N ILE A 107 -3.24 2.02 11.40
CA ILE A 107 -3.10 0.73 12.09
C ILE A 107 -1.64 0.36 12.40
N GLN A 108 -0.62 1.04 11.86
CA GLN A 108 0.75 0.86 12.35
C GLN A 108 0.90 1.34 13.80
N GLY A 109 0.02 2.24 14.26
CA GLY A 109 -0.06 2.60 15.68
C GLY A 109 -0.35 1.40 16.59
N LEU A 110 -0.97 0.33 16.08
CA LEU A 110 -1.20 -0.89 16.85
C LEU A 110 0.09 -1.66 17.13
N ASP A 111 1.12 -1.56 16.28
CA ASP A 111 2.46 -2.09 16.59
C ASP A 111 3.09 -1.33 17.76
N HIS A 112 2.99 0.00 17.72
CA HIS A 112 3.49 0.86 18.79
C HIS A 112 2.79 0.57 20.11
N MET A 113 1.46 0.42 20.09
CA MET A 113 0.67 0.09 21.27
C MET A 113 0.97 -1.32 21.79
N ALA A 114 1.16 -2.31 20.92
CA ALA A 114 1.47 -3.68 21.33
C ALA A 114 2.80 -3.77 22.08
N VAL A 115 3.84 -3.08 21.60
CA VAL A 115 5.13 -3.03 22.29
C VAL A 115 5.02 -2.28 23.63
N ARG A 116 4.38 -1.11 23.64
CA ARG A 116 4.18 -0.32 24.86
C ARG A 116 3.38 -1.04 25.94
N VAL A 117 2.37 -1.82 25.56
CA VAL A 117 1.60 -2.63 26.50
C VAL A 117 2.50 -3.60 27.25
N ILE A 118 3.47 -4.23 26.57
CA ILE A 118 4.42 -5.16 27.17
C ILE A 118 5.42 -4.42 28.05
N ASP A 119 6.07 -3.39 27.51
CA ASP A 119 7.14 -2.65 28.20
C ASP A 119 6.64 -1.95 29.46
N ASP A 120 5.46 -1.32 29.37
CA ASP A 120 4.86 -0.56 30.47
C ASP A 120 3.99 -1.44 31.38
N GLY A 121 3.84 -2.74 31.08
CA GLY A 121 3.05 -3.68 31.87
C GLY A 121 1.57 -3.33 31.96
N ILE A 122 0.97 -2.85 30.87
CA ILE A 122 -0.40 -2.34 30.85
C ILE A 122 -1.41 -3.51 30.92
N GLY A 123 -2.27 -3.48 31.95
CA GLY A 123 -3.35 -4.45 32.13
C GLY A 123 -2.95 -5.66 32.98
N SER A 124 -3.92 -6.56 33.25
CA SER A 124 -3.69 -7.75 34.06
C SER A 124 -2.94 -8.87 33.32
N ASN A 125 -2.96 -8.85 31.99
CA ASN A 125 -2.21 -9.77 31.13
C ASN A 125 -1.69 -9.03 29.88
N PRO A 126 -0.53 -8.34 29.98
CA PRO A 126 0.01 -7.51 28.91
C PRO A 126 0.26 -8.26 27.60
N ASN A 127 0.75 -9.50 27.68
CA ASN A 127 1.01 -10.32 26.49
C ASN A 127 -0.27 -10.63 25.71
N GLU A 128 -1.33 -11.07 26.40
CA GLU A 128 -2.62 -11.37 25.77
C GLU A 128 -3.24 -10.12 25.14
N LEU A 129 -3.11 -8.96 25.79
CA LEU A 129 -3.55 -7.68 25.24
C LEU A 129 -2.75 -7.29 23.98
N ALA A 130 -1.42 -7.44 23.98
CA ALA A 130 -0.57 -7.16 22.81
C ALA A 130 -0.90 -8.06 21.61
N VAL A 131 -1.15 -9.35 21.86
CA VAL A 131 -1.57 -10.33 20.85
C VAL A 131 -2.94 -9.97 20.28
N SER A 132 -3.88 -9.55 21.14
CA SER A 132 -5.20 -9.09 20.69
C SER A 132 -5.12 -7.87 19.76
N LEU A 133 -4.20 -6.93 20.03
CA LEU A 133 -3.94 -5.76 19.18
C LEU A 133 -3.39 -6.18 17.81
N GLN A 134 -2.47 -7.16 17.77
CA GLN A 134 -1.94 -7.69 16.51
C GLN A 134 -2.97 -8.50 15.72
N SER A 135 -3.83 -9.26 16.41
CA SER A 135 -4.95 -9.96 15.78
C SER A 135 -5.95 -8.97 15.15
N ALA A 136 -6.32 -7.91 15.88
CA ALA A 136 -7.15 -6.83 15.35
C ALA A 136 -6.51 -6.13 14.14
N LYS A 137 -5.18 -5.89 14.22
CA LYS A 137 -4.41 -5.33 13.10
C LYS A 137 -4.50 -6.23 11.87
N LEU A 138 -4.31 -7.54 12.03
CA LEU A 138 -4.39 -8.50 10.93
C LEU A 138 -5.78 -8.49 10.29
N GLY A 139 -6.85 -8.50 11.09
CA GLY A 139 -8.22 -8.38 10.60
C GLY A 139 -8.47 -7.12 9.76
N LEU A 140 -7.99 -5.97 10.22
CA LEU A 140 -8.11 -4.70 9.48
C LEU A 140 -7.27 -4.71 8.19
N ILE A 141 -6.08 -5.30 8.22
CA ILE A 141 -5.19 -5.48 7.07
C ILE A 141 -5.87 -6.31 5.98
N LEU A 142 -6.54 -7.40 6.37
CA LEU A 142 -7.25 -8.30 5.45
C LEU A 142 -8.41 -7.61 4.73
N MET A 143 -9.00 -6.58 5.33
CA MET A 143 -10.03 -5.76 4.67
C MET A 143 -9.43 -4.63 3.82
N ALA A 144 -8.36 -4.00 4.30
CA ALA A 144 -7.79 -2.83 3.65
C ALA A 144 -7.03 -3.16 2.34
N TRP A 145 -6.29 -4.28 2.30
CA TRP A 145 -5.50 -4.67 1.12
C TRP A 145 -6.34 -4.94 -0.13
N PRO A 146 -7.42 -5.74 -0.08
CA PRO A 146 -8.30 -5.92 -1.24
C PRO A 146 -8.84 -4.61 -1.78
N ILE A 147 -9.27 -3.71 -0.89
CA ILE A 147 -9.77 -2.38 -1.27
C ILE A 147 -8.66 -1.59 -1.97
N LEU A 148 -7.44 -1.59 -1.43
CA LEU A 148 -6.30 -0.90 -2.04
C LEU A 148 -6.01 -1.44 -3.45
N TYR A 149 -5.96 -2.76 -3.62
CA TYR A 149 -5.64 -3.37 -4.91
C TYR A 149 -6.76 -3.17 -5.94
N ALA A 150 -8.03 -3.26 -5.51
CA ALA A 150 -9.16 -2.92 -6.37
C ALA A 150 -9.10 -1.45 -6.80
N SER A 151 -8.78 -0.56 -5.87
CA SER A 151 -8.64 0.88 -6.10
C SER A 151 -7.54 1.20 -7.12
N ILE A 152 -6.37 0.57 -6.97
CA ILE A 152 -5.23 0.68 -7.88
C ILE A 152 -5.59 0.12 -9.26
N GLY A 153 -6.29 -1.01 -9.30
CA GLY A 153 -6.76 -1.64 -10.52
C GLY A 153 -7.75 -0.76 -11.29
N VAL A 154 -8.78 -0.24 -10.63
CA VAL A 154 -9.76 0.68 -11.23
C VAL A 154 -9.10 1.97 -11.72
N ALA A 155 -8.26 2.59 -10.88
CA ALA A 155 -7.53 3.80 -11.26
C ALA A 155 -6.57 3.53 -12.42
N GLY A 156 -5.92 2.36 -12.43
CA GLY A 156 -4.99 1.96 -13.48
C GLY A 156 -5.68 1.71 -14.82
N LEU A 157 -6.86 1.08 -14.83
CA LEU A 157 -7.67 0.90 -16.04
C LEU A 157 -8.14 2.23 -16.63
N GLY A 158 -8.57 3.18 -15.78
CA GLY A 158 -8.86 4.55 -16.23
C GLY A 158 -7.60 5.25 -16.76
N GLY A 159 -6.49 5.10 -16.04
CA GLY A 159 -5.20 5.70 -16.37
C GLY A 159 -4.59 5.20 -17.68
N MET A 160 -4.90 3.98 -18.12
CA MET A 160 -4.45 3.43 -19.41
C MET A 160 -4.77 4.36 -20.58
N ARG A 161 -5.93 5.01 -20.57
CA ARG A 161 -6.34 5.92 -21.64
C ARG A 161 -5.50 7.20 -21.68
N LEU A 162 -4.96 7.59 -20.52
CA LEU A 162 -4.12 8.77 -20.35
C LEU A 162 -2.64 8.51 -20.68
N LEU A 163 -2.22 7.24 -20.79
CA LEU A 163 -0.85 6.86 -21.15
C LEU A 163 -0.59 6.98 -22.66
N PRO A 164 0.65 7.32 -23.08
CA PRO A 164 1.07 7.22 -24.47
C PRO A 164 0.88 5.77 -24.95
N GLY A 165 0.26 5.59 -26.12
CA GLY A 165 -0.13 4.27 -26.65
C GLY A 165 1.02 3.27 -26.80
N GLY A 166 0.67 2.01 -27.08
CA GLY A 166 1.64 0.90 -27.24
C GLY A 166 1.95 0.17 -25.93
N LEU A 167 3.23 -0.16 -25.70
CA LEU A 167 3.68 -1.04 -24.61
C LEU A 167 3.29 -0.53 -23.20
N HIS A 168 3.33 0.79 -22.95
CA HIS A 168 3.00 1.36 -21.64
C HIS A 168 1.53 1.15 -21.28
N ARG A 169 0.62 1.32 -22.24
CA ARG A 169 -0.81 1.07 -22.06
C ARG A 169 -1.07 -0.41 -21.78
N SER A 170 -0.41 -1.31 -22.51
CA SER A 170 -0.55 -2.76 -22.32
C SER A 170 -0.03 -3.23 -20.96
N ILE A 171 1.17 -2.79 -20.55
CA ILE A 171 1.74 -3.12 -19.23
C ILE A 171 0.84 -2.60 -18.11
N GLN A 172 0.38 -1.35 -18.21
CA GLN A 172 -0.53 -0.77 -17.22
C GLN A 172 -1.85 -1.56 -17.14
N GLY A 173 -2.41 -1.96 -18.28
CA GLY A 173 -3.64 -2.74 -18.31
C GLY A 173 -3.49 -4.12 -17.69
N ILE A 174 -2.42 -4.83 -18.03
CA ILE A 174 -2.11 -6.13 -17.41
C ILE A 174 -1.91 -5.96 -15.91
N ALA A 175 -1.10 -4.99 -15.48
CA ALA A 175 -0.89 -4.72 -14.06
C ALA A 175 -2.20 -4.39 -13.33
N SER A 176 -3.08 -3.59 -13.95
CA SER A 176 -4.37 -3.22 -13.36
C SER A 176 -5.33 -4.42 -13.25
N LEU A 177 -5.37 -5.28 -14.26
CA LEU A 177 -6.15 -6.52 -14.23
C LEU A 177 -5.62 -7.49 -13.18
N VAL A 178 -4.30 -7.61 -13.06
CA VAL A 178 -3.69 -8.45 -12.02
C VAL A 178 -4.01 -7.91 -10.63
N MET A 179 -3.98 -6.59 -10.40
CA MET A 179 -4.37 -6.00 -9.11
C MET A 179 -5.85 -6.26 -8.78
N LEU A 180 -6.74 -6.20 -9.77
CA LEU A 180 -8.14 -6.58 -9.58
C LEU A 180 -8.29 -8.07 -9.27
N ALA A 181 -7.61 -8.94 -10.02
CA ALA A 181 -7.63 -10.38 -9.76
C ALA A 181 -7.10 -10.71 -8.36
N THR A 182 -5.98 -10.09 -7.96
CA THR A 182 -5.42 -10.18 -6.61
C THR A 182 -6.42 -9.72 -5.55
N SER A 183 -7.15 -8.62 -5.78
CA SER A 183 -8.16 -8.15 -4.81
C SER A 183 -9.25 -9.20 -4.56
N VAL A 184 -9.71 -9.87 -5.61
CA VAL A 184 -10.69 -10.97 -5.52
C VAL A 184 -10.07 -12.18 -4.85
N LEU A 185 -8.84 -12.54 -5.24
CA LEU A 185 -8.11 -13.67 -4.63
C LEU A 185 -7.90 -13.46 -3.14
N LEU A 186 -7.62 -12.24 -2.67
CA LEU A 186 -7.44 -11.95 -1.24
C LEU A 186 -8.75 -11.99 -0.46
N LEU A 187 -9.86 -11.57 -1.06
CA LEU A 187 -11.18 -11.76 -0.48
C LEU A 187 -11.53 -13.26 -0.35
N MET A 188 -11.09 -14.08 -1.30
CA MET A 188 -11.23 -15.53 -1.23
C MET A 188 -10.19 -16.17 -0.30
N ALA A 189 -8.98 -15.59 -0.21
CA ALA A 189 -7.87 -16.05 0.63
C ALA A 189 -8.21 -16.04 2.11
N ALA A 190 -9.05 -15.11 2.54
CA ALA A 190 -9.58 -15.06 3.90
C ALA A 190 -10.29 -16.38 4.31
N SER A 191 -10.64 -17.25 3.35
CA SER A 191 -11.19 -18.59 3.59
C SER A 191 -10.17 -19.74 3.49
N LEU A 192 -8.90 -19.46 3.15
CA LEU A 192 -7.86 -20.46 2.92
C LEU A 192 -6.71 -20.27 3.94
N GLU A 193 -6.59 -21.21 4.87
CA GLU A 193 -5.57 -21.23 5.95
C GLU A 193 -4.18 -21.70 5.47
N SER A 194 -3.74 -21.33 4.25
CA SER A 194 -2.45 -21.78 3.72
C SER A 194 -1.42 -20.64 3.66
N ASN A 195 -0.35 -20.76 4.44
CA ASN A 195 0.75 -19.79 4.50
C ASN A 195 1.47 -19.61 3.14
N ASP A 196 1.64 -20.71 2.39
CA ASP A 196 2.26 -20.68 1.06
C ASP A 196 1.45 -19.86 0.06
N PHE A 197 0.12 -19.90 0.17
CA PHE A 197 -0.78 -19.08 -0.66
C PHE A 197 -0.62 -17.59 -0.35
N TRP A 198 -0.57 -17.21 0.93
CA TRP A 198 -0.35 -15.82 1.36
C TRP A 198 1.00 -15.28 0.90
N ASN A 199 2.06 -16.09 0.99
CA ASN A 199 3.39 -15.72 0.51
C ASN A 199 3.43 -15.54 -1.01
N ALA A 200 2.83 -16.46 -1.77
CA ALA A 200 2.77 -16.36 -3.23
C ALA A 200 1.95 -15.14 -3.69
N VAL A 201 0.79 -14.90 -3.07
CA VAL A 201 -0.06 -13.73 -3.37
C VAL A 201 0.67 -12.44 -3.01
N SER A 202 1.31 -12.38 -1.84
CA SER A 202 2.11 -11.21 -1.41
C SER A 202 3.24 -10.91 -2.39
N LEU A 203 3.99 -11.93 -2.84
CA LEU A 203 5.10 -11.78 -3.78
C LEU A 203 4.62 -11.28 -5.15
N ILE A 204 3.61 -11.94 -5.74
CA ILE A 204 3.05 -11.54 -7.04
C ILE A 204 2.55 -10.10 -6.96
N THR A 205 1.89 -9.75 -5.87
CA THR A 205 1.33 -8.42 -5.68
C THR A 205 2.41 -7.36 -5.51
N ALA A 206 3.49 -7.66 -4.79
CA ALA A 206 4.62 -6.74 -4.65
C ALA A 206 5.26 -6.43 -6.02
N ILE A 207 5.44 -7.45 -6.86
CA ILE A 207 5.98 -7.29 -8.22
C ILE A 207 5.04 -6.42 -9.07
N VAL A 208 3.74 -6.72 -9.05
CA VAL A 208 2.74 -6.01 -9.85
C VAL A 208 2.58 -4.56 -9.38
N LEU A 209 2.59 -4.33 -8.07
CA LEU A 209 2.56 -3.00 -7.47
C LEU A 209 3.81 -2.20 -7.85
N ALA A 210 5.00 -2.81 -7.81
CA ALA A 210 6.23 -2.17 -8.24
C ALA A 210 6.18 -1.77 -9.73
N ILE A 211 5.71 -2.67 -10.60
CA ILE A 211 5.51 -2.38 -12.03
C ILE A 211 4.52 -1.23 -12.21
N TRP A 212 3.40 -1.24 -11.47
CA TRP A 212 2.40 -0.18 -11.52
C TRP A 212 2.97 1.17 -11.08
N ILE A 213 3.66 1.21 -9.93
CA ILE A 213 4.30 2.42 -9.40
C ILE A 213 5.31 2.97 -10.40
N ILE A 214 6.18 2.11 -10.95
CA ILE A 214 7.20 2.52 -11.93
C ILE A 214 6.54 3.05 -13.20
N THR A 215 5.54 2.36 -13.72
CA THR A 215 4.87 2.72 -14.99
C THR A 215 4.10 4.03 -14.84
N LEU A 216 3.34 4.19 -13.76
CA LEU A 216 2.60 5.41 -13.44
C LEU A 216 3.57 6.57 -13.23
N SER A 217 4.60 6.38 -12.41
CA SER A 217 5.55 7.45 -12.08
C SER A 217 6.39 7.87 -13.28
N HIS A 218 6.79 6.94 -14.14
CA HIS A 218 7.48 7.25 -15.39
C HIS A 218 6.59 8.04 -16.36
N ALA A 219 5.31 7.68 -16.47
CA ALA A 219 4.36 8.38 -17.32
C ALA A 219 4.06 9.80 -16.84
N VAL A 220 3.87 9.94 -15.53
CA VAL A 220 3.67 11.20 -14.79
C VAL A 220 4.91 12.09 -14.91
N TYR A 221 6.12 11.53 -14.73
CA TYR A 221 7.39 12.26 -14.81
C TYR A 221 7.69 12.78 -16.23
N LYS A 222 7.43 11.97 -17.27
CA LYS A 222 7.69 12.38 -18.66
C LYS A 222 6.65 13.36 -19.21
N GLY A 223 5.65 13.77 -18.43
CA GLY A 223 4.59 14.67 -18.88
C GLY A 223 3.80 14.11 -20.07
N LYS A 224 3.85 12.80 -20.30
CA LYS A 224 3.17 12.12 -21.42
C LYS A 224 1.70 11.81 -21.12
N VAL A 225 1.23 12.21 -19.95
CA VAL A 225 -0.19 12.13 -19.61
C VAL A 225 -0.89 13.26 -20.35
N SER A 226 -1.51 12.91 -21.48
CA SER A 226 -2.23 13.88 -22.31
C SER A 226 -3.34 14.51 -21.48
N ALA A 227 -3.16 15.77 -21.10
CA ALA A 227 -4.25 16.61 -20.66
C ALA A 227 -5.05 16.99 -21.91
N SER A 228 -6.04 16.16 -22.27
CA SER A 228 -7.04 16.47 -23.30
C SER A 228 -6.46 16.71 -24.71
N THR A 229 -6.72 15.77 -25.62
CA THR A 229 -7.11 16.15 -26.97
C THR A 229 -8.63 16.12 -27.00
N ALA A 230 -9.24 17.30 -26.91
CA ALA A 230 -10.46 17.58 -27.66
C ALA A 230 -10.18 17.34 -29.16
#